data_AF-A0A426S002-F1
#
_entry.id   AF-A0A426S002-F1
#
_cell.length_a   1.000
_cell.length_b   1.000
_cell.length_c   1.000
_cell.angle_alpha   90.00
_cell.angle_beta   90.00
_cell.angle_gamma   90.00
#
_symmetry.space_group_name_H-M   'P 1'
#
loop_
_entity.id
_entity.type
_entity.pdbx_description
1 polymer ?
#
loop_
_entity_poly.entity_id
_entity_poly.type
_entity_poly.pdbx_seq_one_letter_code
_entity_poly.pdbx_strand_id
1 'polypeptide(L)' 'MSVLRLMAEGHGNAGIAQLLDCSEHTVKNVVYEVMARLGARNRAHAVARAVRHGLI' A
#
# COMPACT_ATOMS: atom_id res chain seq x y z
N MET A 1 -0.27 3.48 -11.41
CA MET A 1 -0.91 3.52 -10.08
C MET A 1 -0.23 2.51 -9.20
N SER A 2 0.21 2.88 -7.99
CA SER A 2 0.90 1.95 -7.08
C SER A 2 0.03 1.70 -5.86
N VAL A 3 0.08 0.48 -5.29
CA VAL A 3 -0.64 0.06 -4.08
C VAL A 3 -0.59 1.11 -2.97
N LEU A 4 0.58 1.73 -2.78
CA LEU A 4 0.84 2.72 -1.75
C LEU A 4 -0.02 3.99 -1.87
N ARG A 5 -0.25 4.45 -3.11
CA ARG A 5 -1.05 5.65 -3.38
C ARG A 5 -2.53 5.39 -3.11
N LEU A 6 -3.02 4.22 -3.52
CA LEU A 6 -4.38 3.78 -3.22
C LEU A 6 -4.59 3.58 -1.72
N MET A 7 -3.59 3.07 -1.00
CA MET A 7 -3.63 3.01 0.47
C MET A 7 -3.71 4.40 1.12
N ALA A 8 -3.02 5.39 0.55
CA ALA A 8 -3.03 6.77 1.01
C ALA A 8 -4.37 7.47 0.74
N GLU A 9 -5.01 7.14 -0.37
CA GLU A 9 -6.38 7.55 -0.71
C GLU A 9 -7.45 6.84 0.16
N GLY A 10 -7.06 5.87 0.98
CA GLY A 10 -7.95 5.16 1.90
C GLY A 10 -8.53 3.86 1.35
N HIS A 11 -8.14 3.43 0.16
CA HIS A 11 -8.62 2.16 -0.41
C HIS A 11 -8.20 0.97 0.45
N GLY A 12 -9.11 0.01 0.60
CA GLY A 12 -8.82 -1.30 1.21
C GLY A 12 -8.17 -2.26 0.21
N ASN A 13 -7.66 -3.39 0.69
CA ASN A 13 -6.99 -4.38 -0.16
C ASN A 13 -7.89 -4.89 -1.30
N ALA A 14 -9.20 -5.07 -1.06
CA ALA A 14 -10.16 -5.48 -2.08
C ALA A 14 -10.34 -4.43 -3.19
N GLY A 15 -10.44 -3.14 -2.83
CA GLY A 15 -10.53 -2.06 -3.81
C GLY A 15 -9.23 -1.89 -4.60
N ILE A 16 -8.08 -2.04 -3.92
CA ILE A 16 -6.77 -2.03 -4.55
C ILE A 16 -6.63 -3.21 -5.51
N ALA A 17 -7.11 -4.40 -5.13
CA ALA A 17 -7.09 -5.61 -5.94
C ALA A 17 -7.89 -5.42 -7.23
N GLN A 18 -9.10 -4.85 -7.14
CA GLN A 18 -9.92 -4.52 -8.30
C GLN A 18 -9.25 -3.48 -9.20
N LEU A 19 -8.68 -2.42 -8.63
CA LEU A 19 -8.05 -1.34 -9.40
C LEU A 19 -6.76 -1.78 -10.11
N LEU A 20 -6.04 -2.75 -9.54
CA LEU A 20 -4.80 -3.29 -10.10
C LEU A 20 -5.00 -4.59 -10.88
N ASP A 21 -6.26 -5.03 -11.07
CA ASP A 21 -6.63 -6.28 -11.72
C ASP A 21 -5.82 -7.48 -11.20
N CYS A 22 -5.71 -7.59 -9.87
CA CYS A 22 -4.94 -8.63 -9.20
C CYS A 22 -5.70 -9.24 -8.02
N SER A 23 -5.22 -10.35 -7.49
CA SER A 23 -5.85 -10.99 -6.34
C SER A 23 -5.59 -10.22 -5.03
N GLU A 24 -6.52 -10.28 -4.08
CA GLU A 24 -6.31 -9.73 -2.74
C GLU A 24 -5.06 -10.28 -2.05
N HIS A 25 -4.71 -11.54 -2.35
CA HIS A 25 -3.48 -12.16 -1.86
C HIS A 25 -2.26 -11.41 -2.40
N THR A 26 -2.21 -11.17 -3.71
CA THR A 26 -1.14 -10.41 -4.35
C THR A 26 -1.02 -9.02 -3.72
N VAL A 27 -2.14 -8.31 -3.53
CA VAL A 27 -2.15 -7.00 -2.86
C VAL A 27 -1.60 -7.12 -1.44
N LYS A 28 -2.03 -8.12 -0.66
CA LYS A 28 -1.50 -8.35 0.69
C LYS A 28 0.02 -8.51 0.68
N ASN A 29 0.56 -9.30 -0.24
CA ASN A 29 2.01 -9.49 -0.36
C ASN A 29 2.72 -8.20 -0.73
N VAL A 30 2.20 -7.46 -1.71
CA VAL A 30 2.79 -6.16 -2.11
C VAL A 30 2.73 -5.15 -0.96
N VAL A 31 1.60 -5.05 -0.26
CA VAL A 31 1.46 -4.20 0.94
C VAL A 31 2.47 -4.63 2.00
N TYR A 32 2.66 -5.93 2.23
CA TYR A 32 3.60 -6.44 3.21
C TYR A 32 5.05 -6.11 2.83
N GLU A 33 5.45 -6.32 1.59
CA GLU A 33 6.78 -5.92 1.08
C GLU A 33 7.00 -4.42 1.18
N VAL A 34 6.01 -3.61 0.79
CA VAL A 34 6.08 -2.15 0.88
C VAL A 34 6.25 -1.72 2.33
N MET A 35 5.45 -2.28 3.25
CA MET A 35 5.57 -2.01 4.67
C MET A 35 6.92 -2.46 5.22
N ALA A 36 7.43 -3.63 4.83
CA ALA A 36 8.73 -4.14 5.25
C ALA A 36 9.87 -3.25 4.76
N ARG A 37 9.86 -2.86 3.47
CA ARG A 37 10.84 -1.94 2.86
C ARG A 37 10.82 -0.56 3.51
N LEU A 38 9.63 -0.07 3.83
CA LEU A 38 9.45 1.18 4.56
C LEU A 38 9.64 1.03 6.06
N GLY A 39 9.87 -0.16 6.61
CA GLY A 39 9.90 -0.43 8.06
C GLY A 39 8.63 0.04 8.80
N ALA A 40 7.49 0.07 8.11
CA ALA A 40 6.22 0.48 8.67
C ALA A 40 5.52 -0.69 9.36
N ARG A 41 4.92 -0.42 10.52
CA ARG A 41 4.24 -1.43 11.35
C ARG A 41 2.75 -1.53 11.08
N ASN A 42 2.16 -0.54 10.41
CA ASN A 42 0.75 -0.52 10.05
C ASN A 42 0.55 0.33 8.78
N ARG A 43 -0.63 0.22 8.17
CA ARG A 43 -0.97 0.94 6.93
C ARG A 43 -0.79 2.45 7.04
N ALA A 44 -1.21 3.05 8.16
CA ALA A 44 -1.13 4.48 8.36
C ALA A 44 0.33 4.95 8.48
N HIS A 45 1.17 4.16 9.13
CA HIS A 45 2.60 4.40 9.26
C HIS A 45 3.31 4.23 7.91
N ALA A 46 2.87 3.30 7.07
CA ALA A 46 3.40 3.10 5.73
C ALA A 46 3.09 4.30 4.82
N VAL A 47 1.83 4.77 4.85
CA VAL A 47 1.41 5.98 4.15
C VAL A 47 2.18 7.21 4.67
N ALA A 48 2.24 7.41 5.98
CA ALA A 48 2.97 8.53 6.58
C ALA A 48 4.46 8.51 6.23
N ARG A 49 5.10 7.33 6.19
CA ARG A 49 6.48 7.20 5.74
C ARG A 49 6.64 7.49 4.27
N ALA A 50 5.76 6.96 3.42
CA ALA A 50 5.84 7.22 1.98
C ALA A 50 5.65 8.70 1.65
N VAL A 51 4.72 9.39 2.32
CA VAL A 51 4.57 10.85 2.21
C VAL A 51 5.85 11.56 2.67
N ARG A 52 6.42 11.20 3.83
CA ARG A 52 7.69 11.78 4.32
C ARG A 52 8.87 11.53 3.38
N HIS A 53 8.88 10.39 2.70
CA HIS A 53 9.92 10.04 1.72
C HIS A 53 9.65 10.60 0.31
N GLY A 54 8.53 11.30 0.07
CA GLY A 54 8.17 11.83 -1.24
C GLY A 54 7.85 10.74 -2.29
N LEU A 55 7.42 9.56 -1.83
CA LEU A 55 7.12 8.42 -2.69
C LEU A 55 5.71 8.46 -3.30
N ILE A 56 4.85 9.38 -2.83
CA ILE A 56 3.49 9.64 -3.31
C ILE A 56 3.16 11.13 -3.22
#